data_AF-A0A397SNB0-F1
#
_entry.id   AF-A0A397SNB0-F1
#
_cell.length_a   1.000
_cell.length_b   1.000
_cell.length_c   1.000
_cell.angle_alpha   90.00
_cell.angle_beta   90.00
_cell.angle_gamma   90.00
#
_symmetry.space_group_name_H-M   'P 1'
#
loop_
_entity.id
_entity.type
_entity.pdbx_description
1 polymer ?
#
loop_
_entity_poly.entity_id
_entity_poly.type
_entity_poly.pdbx_seq_one_letter_code
_entity_poly.pdbx_strand_id
1 'polypeptide(L)'
;MRHTSFSKKDQSDGDTYFIRWRRQIRTLPWHRFFNILLSTNGKISNFLPPVTKDTIFAKLHDFEVFPAYLDVNTMDVLSSLARDANKNYNPERTVYLGIPLWGSLAQAGVSIIHLIHLASQKIRNFSKNNKDYLANLACAVCSLALEVPPRIAEVDSLIASHMATAIGASLDCTSILCTYPSDTILALGAMKGIIDVGWENNLDTLVELFSCGIVEAGERGELVNRILFLKAYADAVNECYPEEPLTYLQKIPLKSFLNSLLRDEIHGLNKLLEDMEIDEAEISFNHWITLLATNQDYVG
;
A
#
# COMPACT_ATOMS: atom_id res chain seq x y z
N MET A 1 34.98 4.35 30.90
CA MET A 1 33.60 4.80 30.58
C MET A 1 33.54 4.97 29.07
N ARG A 2 32.97 3.99 28.35
CA ARG A 2 33.15 3.85 26.91
C ARG A 2 32.07 4.62 26.16
N HIS A 3 32.46 5.74 25.57
CA HIS A 3 31.85 6.24 24.36
C HIS A 3 31.98 5.16 23.28
N THR A 4 30.88 4.54 22.89
CA THR A 4 30.81 3.80 21.62
C THR A 4 30.32 4.76 20.56
N SER A 5 31.29 5.41 19.92
CA SER A 5 31.13 6.02 18.61
C SER A 5 30.52 5.00 17.65
N PHE A 6 29.33 5.27 17.12
CA PHE A 6 28.91 4.61 15.89
C PHE A 6 29.91 5.02 14.81
N SER A 7 30.79 4.08 14.44
CA SER A 7 31.70 4.30 13.33
C SER A 7 30.86 4.59 12.08
N LYS A 8 31.09 5.74 11.46
CA LYS A 8 30.83 5.95 10.03
C LYS A 8 31.53 4.82 9.29
N LYS A 9 30.81 3.75 9.00
CA LYS A 9 31.24 2.72 8.06
C LYS A 9 30.78 3.18 6.68
N ASP A 10 31.75 3.64 5.90
CA ASP A 10 31.80 3.66 4.44
C ASP A 10 30.45 3.84 3.75
N GLN A 11 30.08 5.10 3.50
CA GLN A 11 29.26 5.45 2.35
C GLN A 11 30.04 5.05 1.10
N SER A 12 29.84 3.83 0.60
CA SER A 12 30.24 3.50 -0.76
C SER A 12 29.31 4.23 -1.71
N ASP A 13 29.87 5.13 -2.51
CA ASP A 13 29.25 6.05 -3.47
C ASP A 13 28.55 5.37 -4.67
N GLY A 14 28.00 4.16 -4.48
CA GLY A 14 27.40 3.34 -5.52
C GLY A 14 26.34 2.34 -5.05
N ASP A 15 25.95 2.36 -3.77
CA ASP A 15 24.89 1.49 -3.26
C ASP A 15 23.52 2.04 -3.68
N THR A 16 22.85 1.36 -4.62
CA THR A 16 21.49 1.69 -5.07
C THR A 16 20.47 1.55 -3.92
N TYR A 17 19.36 2.28 -3.99
CA TYR A 17 18.26 2.17 -3.01
C TYR A 17 17.74 0.73 -2.84
N PHE A 18 17.78 -0.07 -3.91
CA PHE A 18 17.47 -1.50 -3.85
C PHE A 18 18.45 -2.31 -3.00
N ILE A 19 19.76 -2.02 -3.11
CA ILE A 19 20.76 -2.69 -2.28
C ILE A 19 20.53 -2.34 -0.81
N ARG A 20 20.18 -1.09 -0.51
CA ARG A 20 19.85 -0.64 0.85
C ARG A 20 18.59 -1.33 1.38
N TRP A 21 17.50 -1.33 0.61
CA TRP A 21 16.24 -2.01 0.95
C TRP A 21 16.44 -3.52 1.14
N ARG A 22 17.12 -4.20 0.21
CA ARG A 22 17.43 -5.64 0.31
C ARG A 22 18.27 -5.96 1.54
N ARG A 23 19.25 -5.10 1.89
CA ARG A 23 20.05 -5.26 3.10
C ARG A 23 19.20 -5.08 4.35
N GLN A 24 18.31 -4.09 4.40
CA GLN A 24 17.37 -3.90 5.50
C GLN A 24 16.41 -5.08 5.66
N ILE A 25 15.82 -5.58 4.56
CA ILE A 25 14.92 -6.75 4.62
C ILE A 25 15.67 -8.01 5.07
N ARG A 26 16.93 -8.19 4.69
CA ARG A 26 17.76 -9.30 5.18
C ARG A 26 17.99 -9.27 6.69
N THR A 27 17.86 -8.11 7.33
CA THR A 27 17.95 -8.00 8.79
C THR A 27 16.62 -8.27 9.50
N LEU A 28 15.50 -8.33 8.76
CA LEU A 28 14.23 -8.70 9.35
C LEU A 28 14.26 -10.19 9.73
N PRO A 29 13.97 -10.55 10.99
CA PRO A 29 14.03 -11.93 11.48
C PRO A 29 12.82 -12.75 11.02
N TRP A 30 12.17 -12.39 9.92
CA TRP A 30 10.95 -13.03 9.42
C TRP A 30 11.31 -14.06 8.36
N HIS A 31 11.36 -15.32 8.79
CA HIS A 31 11.58 -16.47 7.94
C HIS A 31 10.21 -16.74 7.29
N ARG A 32 10.08 -16.68 5.95
CA ARG A 32 8.84 -16.91 5.13
C ARG A 32 8.06 -15.66 4.62
N PHE A 33 8.74 -14.58 4.27
CA PHE A 33 8.14 -13.50 3.48
C PHE A 33 8.81 -13.42 2.10
N PHE A 34 8.02 -13.24 1.04
CA PHE A 34 8.52 -12.98 -0.30
C PHE A 34 8.01 -11.61 -0.75
N ASN A 35 8.88 -10.85 -1.43
CA ASN A 35 8.54 -9.54 -1.96
C ASN A 35 8.32 -9.67 -3.47
N ILE A 36 7.16 -9.24 -3.94
CA ILE A 36 6.95 -9.03 -5.37
C ILE A 36 7.34 -7.59 -5.66
N LEU A 37 8.50 -7.40 -6.31
CA LEU A 37 8.87 -6.10 -6.87
C LEU A 37 8.41 -6.07 -8.32
N LEU A 38 7.51 -5.14 -8.62
CA LEU A 38 7.07 -4.88 -9.98
C LEU A 38 8.01 -3.80 -10.56
N SER A 39 8.76 -4.16 -11.60
CA SER A 39 9.53 -3.20 -12.40
C SER A 39 9.50 -3.70 -13.83
N THR A 40 8.92 -2.93 -14.75
CA THR A 40 8.74 -3.39 -16.15
C THR A 40 9.91 -3.06 -17.06
N ASN A 41 10.92 -2.33 -16.56
CA ASN A 41 12.21 -2.32 -17.22
C ASN A 41 12.93 -3.62 -16.84
N GLY A 42 13.10 -4.55 -17.79
CA GLY A 42 13.75 -5.87 -17.63
C GLY A 42 15.22 -5.86 -17.16
N LYS A 43 15.65 -4.80 -16.49
CA LYS A 43 16.82 -4.72 -15.65
C LYS A 43 16.35 -4.34 -14.24
N ILE A 44 16.65 -5.21 -13.28
CA ILE A 44 16.69 -4.93 -11.83
C ILE A 44 17.59 -3.69 -11.50
N SER A 45 18.25 -3.08 -12.51
CA SER A 45 19.13 -1.92 -12.39
C SER A 45 18.44 -0.55 -12.29
N ASN A 46 17.13 -0.42 -12.49
CA ASN A 46 16.49 0.92 -12.49
C ASN A 46 15.55 1.11 -11.30
N PHE A 47 16.11 0.96 -10.09
CA PHE A 47 15.68 1.75 -8.92
C PHE A 47 16.34 3.14 -8.91
N LEU A 48 16.94 3.53 -10.03
CA LEU A 48 17.04 4.94 -10.37
C LEU A 48 15.60 5.43 -10.58
N PRO A 49 15.21 6.56 -9.96
CA PRO A 49 13.89 7.12 -10.23
C PRO A 49 13.70 7.25 -11.75
N PRO A 50 12.50 6.95 -12.30
CA PRO A 50 12.30 6.83 -13.74
C PRO A 50 12.85 8.05 -14.47
N VAL A 51 13.76 7.81 -15.41
CA VAL A 51 14.34 8.84 -16.31
C VAL A 51 13.34 9.21 -17.42
N THR A 52 12.24 8.46 -17.53
CA THR A 52 11.16 8.68 -18.48
C THR A 52 10.29 9.87 -18.06
N LYS A 53 10.73 11.05 -18.53
CA LYS A 53 10.02 12.29 -18.90
C LYS A 53 8.96 12.93 -17.98
N ASP A 54 8.23 12.23 -17.11
CA ASP A 54 7.09 12.83 -16.37
C ASP A 54 7.36 13.14 -14.90
N THR A 55 8.27 12.44 -14.22
CA THR A 55 8.76 12.98 -12.92
C THR A 55 9.60 14.24 -13.10
N ILE A 56 9.98 14.61 -14.34
CA ILE A 56 10.63 15.90 -14.60
C ILE A 56 9.66 17.05 -14.25
N PHE A 57 8.35 16.91 -14.45
CA PHE A 57 7.40 17.99 -14.14
C PHE A 57 7.15 18.14 -12.63
N ALA A 58 7.09 17.04 -11.88
CA ALA A 58 7.06 17.07 -10.41
C ALA A 58 8.41 17.49 -9.80
N LYS A 59 9.54 17.14 -10.42
CA LYS A 59 10.91 17.52 -10.00
C LYS A 59 11.35 18.91 -10.45
N LEU A 60 10.64 19.55 -11.38
CA LEU A 60 10.93 20.90 -11.86
C LEU A 60 10.49 21.99 -10.89
N HIS A 61 9.75 21.63 -9.84
CA HIS A 61 9.18 22.57 -8.89
C HIS A 61 9.74 22.29 -7.50
N ASP A 62 10.26 23.34 -6.87
CA ASP A 62 10.70 23.33 -5.49
C ASP A 62 9.45 23.17 -4.59
N PHE A 63 9.06 21.93 -4.34
CA PHE A 63 8.11 21.62 -3.27
C PHE A 63 8.84 21.68 -1.94
N GLU A 64 8.28 22.42 -0.99
CA GLU A 64 8.68 22.32 0.40
C GLU A 64 7.91 21.14 0.99
N VAL A 65 8.60 20.00 1.12
CA VAL A 65 8.06 18.84 1.83
C VAL A 65 7.90 19.25 3.28
N PHE A 66 6.69 19.09 3.82
CA PHE A 66 6.48 19.43 5.22
C PHE A 66 7.42 18.60 6.09
N PRO A 67 8.04 19.20 7.14
CA PRO A 67 8.78 18.40 8.10
C PRO A 67 7.84 17.28 8.57
N ALA A 68 8.35 16.05 8.59
CA ALA A 68 7.57 14.87 8.94
C ALA A 68 6.91 15.07 10.32
N TYR A 69 5.66 15.57 10.34
CA TYR A 69 4.89 15.75 11.55
C TYR A 69 4.27 14.41 11.97
N LEU A 70 4.02 13.56 10.97
CA LEU A 70 4.08 12.12 11.07
C LEU A 70 5.53 11.73 10.75
N ASP A 71 6.38 11.76 11.77
CA ASP A 71 7.46 10.78 11.80
C ASP A 71 6.73 9.44 11.71
N VAL A 72 6.67 8.84 10.50
CA VAL A 72 6.19 7.47 10.32
C VAL A 72 7.24 6.65 11.01
N ASN A 73 7.12 6.64 12.32
CA ASN A 73 8.11 6.13 13.19
C ASN A 73 8.09 4.65 12.84
N THR A 74 9.15 4.21 12.17
CA THR A 74 9.44 2.79 12.07
C THR A 74 9.51 2.16 13.47
N MET A 75 9.63 2.99 14.52
CA MET A 75 9.15 2.67 15.86
C MET A 75 7.63 2.74 15.96
N ASP A 76 7.08 1.59 15.71
CA ASP A 76 5.80 1.06 16.13
C ASP A 76 5.44 1.44 17.60
N VAL A 77 5.04 2.70 17.84
CA VAL A 77 4.78 3.27 19.18
C VAL A 77 3.76 2.44 19.96
N LEU A 78 2.84 1.82 19.23
CA LEU A 78 1.78 0.99 19.78
C LEU A 78 2.04 -0.53 19.65
N SER A 79 3.07 -1.03 18.95
CA SER A 79 3.37 -2.49 18.93
C SER A 79 3.57 -3.08 20.30
N SER A 80 4.20 -2.30 21.18
CA SER A 80 4.47 -2.72 22.55
C SER A 80 3.17 -3.03 23.31
N LEU A 81 2.04 -2.50 22.84
CA LEU A 81 0.71 -2.69 23.39
C LEU A 81 -0.01 -3.91 22.78
N ALA A 82 0.49 -4.45 21.66
CA ALA A 82 -0.05 -5.66 21.10
C ALA A 82 0.35 -6.87 21.95
N ARG A 83 -0.65 -7.46 22.62
CA ARG A 83 -0.51 -8.71 23.38
C ARG A 83 0.02 -9.78 22.41
N ASP A 84 1.00 -10.55 22.89
CA ASP A 84 1.75 -11.58 22.13
C ASP A 84 2.69 -11.06 21.04
N ALA A 85 3.92 -10.72 21.44
CA ALA A 85 5.08 -10.53 20.56
C ALA A 85 5.68 -11.85 20.05
N ASN A 86 4.83 -12.85 19.80
CA ASN A 86 5.27 -14.07 19.16
C ASN A 86 5.64 -13.79 17.70
N LYS A 87 6.62 -14.53 17.17
CA LYS A 87 7.11 -14.40 15.78
C LYS A 87 6.09 -14.79 14.70
N ASN A 88 4.87 -15.18 15.09
CA ASN A 88 3.82 -15.59 14.18
C ASN A 88 2.96 -14.38 13.80
N TYR A 89 2.52 -14.34 12.54
CA TYR A 89 1.61 -13.32 12.03
C TYR A 89 0.35 -13.23 12.89
N ASN A 90 0.08 -12.04 13.45
CA ASN A 90 -1.11 -11.73 14.22
C ASN A 90 -1.86 -10.57 13.53
N PRO A 91 -3.03 -10.82 12.90
CA PRO A 91 -3.84 -9.78 12.27
C PRO A 91 -4.19 -8.62 13.22
N GLU A 92 -4.38 -8.89 14.52
CA GLU A 92 -4.72 -7.86 15.50
C GLU A 92 -3.59 -6.85 15.72
N ARG A 93 -2.34 -7.20 15.37
CA ARG A 93 -1.22 -6.25 15.42
C ARG A 93 -1.35 -5.15 14.39
N THR A 94 -2.00 -5.42 13.26
CA THR A 94 -2.08 -4.47 12.14
C THR A 94 -2.79 -3.16 12.50
N VAL A 95 -3.72 -3.18 13.47
CA VAL A 95 -4.42 -1.97 13.94
C VAL A 95 -3.49 -0.98 14.63
N TYR A 96 -2.32 -1.43 15.08
CA TYR A 96 -1.31 -0.62 15.74
C TYR A 96 -0.22 -0.12 14.76
N LEU A 97 -0.27 -0.60 13.50
CA LEU A 97 0.66 -0.28 12.42
C LEU A 97 0.03 0.75 11.47
N GLY A 98 0.16 2.05 11.78
CA GLY A 98 -0.38 3.12 10.93
C GLY A 98 -0.91 4.31 11.72
N ILE A 99 -2.06 4.85 11.30
CA ILE A 99 -2.67 6.01 11.94
C ILE A 99 -3.06 5.66 13.40
N PRO A 100 -2.63 6.44 14.42
CA PRO A 100 -2.91 6.15 15.84
C PRO A 100 -4.39 6.02 16.22
N LEU A 101 -5.29 6.55 15.38
CA LEU A 101 -6.74 6.42 15.52
C LEU A 101 -7.18 4.96 15.63
N TRP A 102 -6.65 4.08 14.78
CA TRP A 102 -7.06 2.67 14.74
C TRP A 102 -6.64 1.95 16.00
N GLY A 103 -5.39 2.13 16.43
CA GLY A 103 -4.87 1.55 17.66
C GLY A 103 -5.61 2.04 18.91
N SER A 104 -5.98 3.32 18.96
CA SER A 104 -6.76 3.88 20.08
C SER A 104 -8.17 3.28 20.16
N LEU A 105 -8.84 3.10 19.02
CA LEU A 105 -10.16 2.45 18.96
C LEU A 105 -10.08 0.96 19.30
N ALA A 106 -9.04 0.26 18.84
CA ALA A 106 -8.78 -1.12 19.21
C ALA A 106 -8.58 -1.28 20.73
N GLN A 107 -7.82 -0.37 21.36
CA GLN A 107 -7.66 -0.33 22.82
C GLN A 107 -8.98 -0.09 23.57
N ALA A 108 -9.89 0.68 22.98
CA ALA A 108 -11.23 0.88 23.51
C ALA A 108 -12.17 -0.33 23.30
N GLY A 109 -11.67 -1.42 22.70
CA GLY A 109 -12.43 -2.67 22.50
C GLY A 109 -13.16 -2.77 21.17
N VAL A 110 -12.91 -1.88 20.21
CA VAL A 110 -13.49 -1.98 18.87
C VAL A 110 -12.79 -3.09 18.09
N SER A 111 -13.55 -4.05 17.57
CA SER A 111 -13.00 -5.16 16.78
C SER A 111 -12.47 -4.70 15.42
N ILE A 112 -11.48 -5.42 14.89
CA ILE A 112 -10.83 -5.12 13.60
C ILE A 112 -11.83 -5.02 12.43
N ILE A 113 -12.86 -5.86 12.42
CA ILE A 113 -13.94 -5.83 11.43
C ILE A 113 -14.64 -4.46 11.42
N HIS A 114 -14.98 -3.94 12.61
CA HIS A 114 -15.61 -2.64 12.74
C HIS A 114 -14.65 -1.49 12.39
N LEU A 115 -13.36 -1.65 12.67
CA LEU A 115 -12.33 -0.67 12.25
C LEU A 115 -12.22 -0.60 10.73
N ILE A 116 -12.15 -1.73 10.04
CA ILE A 116 -12.12 -1.79 8.57
C ILE A 116 -13.41 -1.22 7.98
N HIS A 117 -14.57 -1.52 8.58
CA HIS A 117 -15.83 -0.93 8.16
C HIS A 117 -15.83 0.59 8.33
N LEU A 118 -15.36 1.11 9.46
CA LEU A 118 -15.22 2.54 9.71
C LEU A 118 -14.23 3.19 8.73
N ALA A 119 -13.10 2.54 8.44
CA ALA A 119 -12.12 3.02 7.47
C ALA A 119 -12.72 3.10 6.06
N SER A 120 -13.49 2.10 5.64
CA SER A 120 -14.25 2.11 4.38
C SER A 120 -15.23 3.29 4.32
N GLN A 121 -15.98 3.52 5.40
CA GLN A 121 -16.88 4.67 5.47
C GLN A 121 -16.11 6.01 5.42
N LYS A 122 -15.00 6.14 6.15
CA LYS A 122 -14.21 7.36 6.21
C LYS A 122 -13.55 7.71 4.88
N ILE A 123 -12.90 6.75 4.23
CA ILE A 123 -12.24 6.99 2.94
C ILE A 123 -13.25 7.30 1.82
N ARG A 124 -14.47 6.76 1.91
CA ARG A 124 -15.57 7.10 1.00
C ARG A 124 -16.33 8.37 1.39
N ASN A 125 -15.91 9.09 2.44
CA ASN A 125 -16.66 10.21 3.02
C ASN A 125 -18.14 9.89 3.29
N PHE A 126 -18.41 8.68 3.80
CA PHE A 126 -19.75 8.13 4.05
C PHE A 126 -20.67 8.12 2.81
N SER A 127 -20.10 8.23 1.61
CA SER A 127 -20.86 8.21 0.37
C SER A 127 -21.50 6.85 0.14
N LYS A 128 -22.82 6.87 -0.01
CA LYS A 128 -23.66 5.71 -0.37
C LYS A 128 -23.83 5.58 -1.88
N ASN A 129 -23.31 6.51 -2.66
CA ASN A 129 -23.42 6.48 -4.11
C ASN A 129 -22.29 5.62 -4.69
N ASN A 130 -22.64 4.53 -5.36
CA ASN A 130 -21.68 3.62 -5.97
C ASN A 130 -20.93 4.27 -7.16
N LYS A 131 -21.46 5.36 -7.71
CA LYS A 131 -20.87 6.14 -8.81
C LYS A 131 -20.22 7.45 -8.34
N ASP A 132 -19.96 7.58 -7.06
CA ASP A 132 -19.23 8.74 -6.53
C ASP A 132 -17.76 8.66 -6.96
N TYR A 133 -17.39 9.51 -7.92
CA TYR A 133 -16.08 9.45 -8.54
C TYR A 133 -14.94 9.76 -7.56
N LEU A 134 -15.13 10.70 -6.61
CA LEU A 134 -14.11 11.04 -5.61
C LEU A 134 -13.93 9.91 -4.60
N ALA A 135 -15.03 9.33 -4.13
CA ALA A 135 -14.97 8.18 -3.22
C ALA A 135 -14.30 6.97 -3.90
N ASN A 136 -14.63 6.71 -5.16
CA ASN A 136 -14.04 5.61 -5.93
C ASN A 136 -12.55 5.88 -6.24
N LEU A 137 -12.18 7.12 -6.57
CA LEU A 137 -10.79 7.54 -6.74
C LEU A 137 -9.99 7.34 -5.45
N ALA A 138 -10.49 7.84 -4.32
CA ALA A 138 -9.83 7.69 -3.02
C ALA A 138 -9.54 6.23 -2.67
N CYS A 139 -10.55 5.36 -2.83
CA CYS A 139 -10.40 3.93 -2.61
C CYS A 139 -9.34 3.31 -3.54
N ALA A 140 -9.34 3.69 -4.83
CA ALA A 140 -8.39 3.15 -5.80
C ALA A 140 -6.96 3.62 -5.53
N VAL A 141 -6.76 4.91 -5.27
CA VAL A 141 -5.45 5.48 -4.95
C VAL A 141 -4.86 4.82 -3.71
N CYS A 142 -5.66 4.67 -2.65
CA CYS A 142 -5.22 4.04 -1.42
C CYS A 142 -4.94 2.53 -1.59
N SER A 143 -5.84 1.77 -2.22
CA SER A 143 -5.69 0.31 -2.33
C SER A 143 -4.61 -0.11 -3.32
N LEU A 144 -4.42 0.65 -4.40
CA LEU A 144 -3.49 0.34 -5.49
C LEU A 144 -2.19 1.15 -5.41
N ALA A 145 -2.03 1.97 -4.37
CA ALA A 145 -0.87 2.85 -4.15
C ALA A 145 -0.55 3.73 -5.37
N LEU A 146 -1.57 4.39 -5.91
CA LEU A 146 -1.44 5.29 -7.06
C LEU A 146 -0.89 6.66 -6.63
N GLU A 147 -0.23 7.34 -7.55
CA GLU A 147 0.18 8.72 -7.37
C GLU A 147 -0.91 9.66 -7.89
N VAL A 148 -1.23 10.68 -7.10
CA VAL A 148 -2.18 11.74 -7.47
C VAL A 148 -1.38 12.98 -7.84
N PRO A 149 -1.55 13.53 -9.06
CA PRO A 149 -0.85 14.75 -9.47
C PRO A 149 -1.22 15.93 -8.55
N PRO A 150 -0.27 16.77 -8.13
CA PRO A 150 -0.48 17.79 -7.09
C PRO A 150 -1.28 19.03 -7.53
N ARG A 151 -1.75 19.08 -8.78
CA ARG A 151 -2.36 20.26 -9.44
C ARG A 151 -3.82 20.09 -9.83
N ILE A 152 -4.46 19.02 -9.38
CA ILE A 152 -5.85 18.72 -9.71
C ILE A 152 -6.76 19.22 -8.58
N ALA A 153 -7.98 19.64 -8.91
CA ALA A 153 -8.94 20.17 -7.92
C ALA A 153 -9.36 19.11 -6.89
N GLU A 154 -9.19 17.83 -7.24
CA GLU A 154 -9.53 16.68 -6.43
C GLU A 154 -8.59 16.53 -5.23
N VAL A 155 -7.34 17.03 -5.29
CA VAL A 155 -6.37 16.90 -4.18
C VAL A 155 -6.93 17.49 -2.88
N ASP A 156 -7.49 18.70 -2.95
CA ASP A 156 -8.08 19.35 -1.77
C ASP A 156 -9.23 18.53 -1.19
N SER A 157 -10.07 17.98 -2.07
CA SER A 157 -11.19 17.13 -1.66
C SER A 157 -10.71 15.83 -1.04
N LEU A 158 -9.68 15.21 -1.62
CA LEU A 158 -9.09 13.97 -1.10
C LEU A 158 -8.51 14.16 0.30
N ILE A 159 -7.80 15.27 0.53
CA ILE A 159 -7.24 15.62 1.84
C ILE A 159 -8.35 15.92 2.84
N ALA A 160 -9.28 16.81 2.48
CA ALA A 160 -10.28 17.31 3.42
C ALA A 160 -11.33 16.26 3.79
N SER A 161 -11.68 15.36 2.86
CA SER A 161 -12.87 14.50 3.00
C SER A 161 -12.59 13.01 2.84
N HIS A 162 -11.44 12.60 2.29
CA HIS A 162 -11.16 11.20 1.94
C HIS A 162 -9.87 10.66 2.54
N MET A 163 -9.41 11.20 3.67
CA MET A 163 -8.27 10.69 4.45
C MET A 163 -6.91 10.73 3.74
N ALA A 164 -6.77 11.44 2.61
CA ALA A 164 -5.45 11.67 2.04
C ALA A 164 -4.62 12.59 2.95
N THR A 165 -3.31 12.37 3.00
CA THR A 165 -2.39 13.13 3.82
C THR A 165 -1.64 14.12 2.94
N ALA A 166 -1.69 15.42 3.28
CA ALA A 166 -0.85 16.43 2.65
C ALA A 166 0.59 16.28 3.17
N ILE A 167 1.55 16.07 2.26
CA ILE A 167 2.95 15.82 2.59
C ILE A 167 3.88 16.94 2.12
N GLY A 168 3.39 17.88 1.32
CA GLY A 168 4.13 19.08 0.94
C GLY A 168 3.28 20.03 0.14
N ALA A 169 3.80 21.24 -0.07
CA ALA A 169 3.18 22.25 -0.91
C ALA A 169 4.24 22.95 -1.76
N SER A 170 3.83 23.50 -2.90
CA SER A 170 4.69 24.39 -3.68
C SER A 170 4.92 25.70 -2.93
N LEU A 171 6.04 26.39 -3.22
CA LEU A 171 6.37 27.68 -2.58
C LEU A 171 5.30 28.77 -2.74
N ASP A 172 4.53 28.71 -3.83
CA ASP A 172 3.41 29.61 -4.12
C ASP A 172 2.07 29.09 -3.58
N CYS A 173 2.06 27.95 -2.88
CA CYS A 173 0.89 27.27 -2.33
C CYS A 173 -0.20 26.92 -3.36
N THR A 174 0.13 26.87 -4.65
CA THR A 174 -0.83 26.54 -5.72
C THR A 174 -0.94 25.05 -6.00
N SER A 175 -0.01 24.25 -5.49
CA SER A 175 0.05 22.80 -5.68
C SER A 175 0.29 22.13 -4.33
N ILE A 176 -0.52 21.13 -3.99
CA ILE A 176 -0.34 20.35 -2.76
C ILE A 176 0.00 18.92 -3.14
N LEU A 177 1.09 18.40 -2.59
CA LEU A 177 1.44 17.00 -2.72
C LEU A 177 0.68 16.21 -1.66
N CYS A 178 -0.11 15.23 -2.08
CA CYS A 178 -0.83 14.35 -1.18
C CYS A 178 -0.52 12.87 -1.45
N THR A 179 -0.70 12.04 -0.42
CA THR A 179 -0.54 10.59 -0.53
C THR A 179 -1.43 9.89 0.50
N TYR A 180 -1.61 8.59 0.30
CA TYR A 180 -2.10 7.68 1.33
C TYR A 180 -0.89 6.97 1.93
N PRO A 181 -0.45 7.32 3.16
CA PRO A 181 0.68 6.66 3.78
C PRO A 181 0.38 5.18 4.01
N SER A 182 1.44 4.38 4.22
CA SER A 182 1.31 2.96 4.52
C SER A 182 0.47 2.73 5.78
N ASP A 183 -0.80 2.37 5.60
CA ASP A 183 -1.77 2.09 6.65
C ASP A 183 -2.63 0.90 6.24
N THR A 184 -2.44 -0.22 6.94
CA THR A 184 -3.14 -1.46 6.61
C THR A 184 -4.66 -1.35 6.81
N ILE A 185 -5.13 -0.69 7.87
CA ILE A 185 -6.57 -0.59 8.15
C ILE A 185 -7.26 0.30 7.12
N LEU A 186 -6.62 1.41 6.74
CA LEU A 186 -7.15 2.30 5.72
C LEU A 186 -7.17 1.62 4.34
N ALA A 187 -6.10 0.90 3.97
CA ALA A 187 -6.03 0.17 2.71
C ALA A 187 -7.06 -0.96 2.61
N LEU A 188 -7.30 -1.70 3.70
CA LEU A 188 -8.37 -2.72 3.74
C LEU A 188 -9.76 -2.08 3.70
N GLY A 189 -9.94 -0.93 4.36
CA GLY A 189 -11.16 -0.14 4.25
C GLY A 189 -11.41 0.32 2.82
N ALA A 190 -10.37 0.78 2.13
CA ALA A 190 -10.40 1.16 0.72
C ALA A 190 -10.76 -0.03 -0.18
N MET A 191 -10.12 -1.18 0.01
CA MET A 191 -10.40 -2.42 -0.71
C MET A 191 -11.85 -2.87 -0.49
N LYS A 192 -12.32 -2.87 0.77
CA LYS A 192 -13.73 -3.13 1.08
C LYS A 192 -14.64 -2.14 0.35
N GLY A 193 -14.26 -0.87 0.33
CA GLY A 193 -14.98 0.18 -0.41
C GLY A 193 -15.07 -0.07 -1.91
N ILE A 194 -14.06 -0.68 -2.54
CA ILE A 194 -14.08 -1.12 -3.95
C ILE A 194 -15.03 -2.31 -4.13
N ILE A 195 -14.95 -3.30 -3.25
CA ILE A 195 -15.76 -4.51 -3.31
C ILE A 195 -17.24 -4.19 -3.13
N ASP A 196 -17.59 -3.35 -2.14
CA ASP A 196 -18.97 -2.98 -1.82
C ASP A 196 -19.67 -2.25 -2.99
N VAL A 197 -18.93 -1.49 -3.80
CA VAL A 197 -19.49 -0.82 -5.00
C VAL A 197 -19.34 -1.64 -6.28
N GLY A 198 -18.53 -2.68 -6.25
CA GLY A 198 -18.16 -3.49 -7.41
C GLY A 198 -16.94 -2.94 -8.15
N TRP A 199 -16.07 -3.87 -8.55
CA TRP A 199 -14.86 -3.58 -9.32
C TRP A 199 -15.15 -2.82 -10.62
N GLU A 200 -16.27 -3.10 -11.29
CA GLU A 200 -16.66 -2.43 -12.54
C GLU A 200 -16.80 -0.92 -12.36
N ASN A 201 -17.57 -0.47 -11.35
CA ASN A 201 -17.75 0.96 -11.08
C ASN A 201 -16.43 1.65 -10.72
N ASN A 202 -15.54 0.96 -9.99
CA ASN A 202 -14.23 1.50 -9.63
C ASN A 202 -13.30 1.60 -10.85
N LEU A 203 -13.26 0.55 -11.69
CA LEU A 203 -12.44 0.52 -12.89
C LEU A 203 -12.93 1.51 -13.94
N ASP A 204 -14.24 1.66 -14.12
CA ASP A 204 -14.82 2.69 -15.00
C ASP A 204 -14.37 4.09 -14.56
N THR A 205 -14.41 4.36 -13.26
CA THR A 205 -13.89 5.61 -12.70
C THR A 205 -12.41 5.76 -13.01
N LEU A 206 -11.57 4.74 -12.78
CA LEU A 206 -10.14 4.81 -13.09
C LEU A 206 -9.86 5.07 -14.57
N VAL A 207 -10.59 4.41 -15.48
CA VAL A 207 -10.45 4.59 -16.93
C VAL A 207 -10.80 6.02 -17.34
N GLU A 208 -11.88 6.57 -16.79
CA GLU A 208 -12.25 7.98 -17.01
C GLU A 208 -11.16 8.92 -16.53
N LEU A 209 -10.64 8.71 -15.32
CA LEU A 209 -9.61 9.56 -14.72
C LEU A 209 -8.25 9.45 -15.43
N PHE A 210 -7.89 8.29 -15.96
CA PHE A 210 -6.74 8.16 -16.87
C PHE A 210 -6.95 8.92 -18.17
N SER A 211 -8.16 8.90 -18.71
CA SER A 211 -8.50 9.61 -19.96
C SER A 211 -8.47 11.13 -19.77
N CYS A 212 -8.77 11.62 -18.57
CA CYS A 212 -8.72 13.03 -18.20
C CYS A 212 -7.34 13.50 -17.70
N GLY A 213 -6.36 12.60 -17.54
CA GLY A 213 -5.04 12.93 -16.97
C GLY A 213 -5.06 13.26 -15.48
N ILE A 214 -6.12 12.84 -14.77
CA ILE A 214 -6.32 13.11 -13.33
C ILE A 214 -5.51 12.14 -12.46
N VAL A 215 -5.23 10.94 -12.97
CA VAL A 215 -4.35 9.96 -12.31
C VAL A 215 -3.26 9.57 -13.28
N GLU A 216 -2.01 9.55 -12.82
CA GLU A 216 -0.94 8.95 -13.60
C GLU A 216 -0.90 7.46 -13.29
N ALA A 217 -1.06 6.62 -14.32
CA ALA A 217 -1.03 5.17 -14.15
C ALA A 217 0.35 4.64 -13.70
N GLY A 218 1.36 5.50 -13.65
CA GLY A 218 2.76 5.11 -13.59
C GLY A 218 3.09 4.13 -14.72
N GLU A 219 3.81 3.05 -14.40
CA GLU A 219 3.97 1.94 -15.32
C GLU A 219 2.64 1.16 -15.43
N ARG A 220 1.91 1.32 -16.55
CA ARG A 220 0.60 0.68 -16.79
C ARG A 220 0.59 -0.83 -16.51
N GLY A 221 1.70 -1.53 -16.81
CA GLY A 221 1.83 -2.97 -16.53
C GLY A 221 1.86 -3.28 -15.03
N GLU A 222 2.51 -2.43 -14.24
CA GLU A 222 2.52 -2.54 -12.78
C GLU A 222 1.12 -2.30 -12.20
N LEU A 223 0.41 -1.27 -12.66
CA LEU A 223 -0.97 -1.02 -12.25
C LEU A 223 -1.88 -2.21 -12.51
N VAL A 224 -1.84 -2.77 -13.73
CA VAL A 224 -2.64 -3.94 -14.10
C VAL A 224 -2.33 -5.12 -13.18
N ASN A 225 -1.05 -5.36 -12.87
CA ASN A 225 -0.64 -6.42 -11.94
C ASN A 225 -1.18 -6.17 -10.53
N ARG A 226 -1.11 -4.93 -10.02
CA ARG A 226 -1.66 -4.57 -8.70
C ARG A 226 -3.18 -4.83 -8.64
N ILE A 227 -3.91 -4.48 -9.70
CA ILE A 227 -5.36 -4.72 -9.83
C ILE A 227 -5.65 -6.22 -9.85
N LEU A 228 -5.00 -6.97 -10.74
CA LEU A 228 -5.23 -8.41 -10.89
C LEU A 228 -4.92 -9.17 -9.61
N PHE A 229 -3.79 -8.85 -8.97
CA PHE A 229 -3.39 -9.46 -7.71
C PHE A 229 -4.40 -9.16 -6.60
N LEU A 230 -4.79 -7.88 -6.43
CA LEU A 230 -5.73 -7.47 -5.39
C LEU A 230 -7.10 -8.11 -5.60
N LYS A 231 -7.58 -8.16 -6.85
CA LYS A 231 -8.84 -8.81 -7.20
C LYS A 231 -8.80 -10.32 -6.96
N ALA A 232 -7.75 -10.99 -7.42
CA ALA A 232 -7.59 -12.43 -7.23
C ALA A 232 -7.52 -12.81 -5.75
N TYR A 233 -6.81 -12.01 -4.96
CA TYR A 233 -6.75 -12.21 -3.51
C TYR A 233 -8.12 -12.00 -2.86
N ALA A 234 -8.86 -10.94 -3.23
CA ALA A 234 -10.22 -10.71 -2.75
C ALA A 234 -11.15 -11.88 -3.07
N ASP A 235 -11.14 -12.33 -4.33
CA ASP A 235 -11.99 -13.40 -4.83
C ASP A 235 -11.67 -14.73 -4.10
N ALA A 236 -10.39 -15.06 -3.93
CA ALA A 236 -9.97 -16.25 -3.21
C ALA A 236 -10.32 -16.21 -1.72
N VAL A 237 -10.23 -15.04 -1.06
CA VAL A 237 -10.69 -14.87 0.33
C VAL A 237 -12.20 -15.07 0.43
N ASN A 238 -12.98 -14.45 -0.47
CA ASN A 238 -14.44 -14.60 -0.50
C ASN A 238 -14.86 -16.07 -0.69
N GLU A 239 -14.15 -16.82 -1.53
CA GLU A 239 -14.42 -18.25 -1.76
C GLU A 239 -14.05 -19.13 -0.56
N CYS A 240 -12.92 -18.84 0.10
CA CYS A 240 -12.46 -19.62 1.25
C CYS A 240 -13.27 -19.33 2.54
N TYR A 241 -13.87 -18.14 2.63
CA TYR A 241 -14.56 -17.66 3.84
C TYR A 241 -15.95 -17.04 3.54
N PRO A 242 -16.90 -17.80 2.95
CA PRO A 242 -18.15 -17.24 2.44
C PRO A 242 -19.13 -16.76 3.51
N GLU A 243 -19.01 -17.24 4.76
CA GLU A 243 -19.97 -16.98 5.82
C GLU A 243 -19.48 -15.97 6.89
N GLU A 244 -18.26 -15.45 6.76
CA GLU A 244 -17.66 -14.57 7.77
C GLU A 244 -17.62 -13.10 7.34
N PRO A 245 -17.74 -12.16 8.29
CA PRO A 245 -17.38 -10.77 8.03
C PRO A 245 -15.88 -10.67 7.69
N LEU A 246 -15.60 -10.38 6.41
CA LEU A 246 -14.25 -10.43 5.86
C LEU A 246 -13.43 -9.20 6.28
N THR A 247 -12.20 -9.48 6.71
CA THR A 247 -11.18 -8.46 7.01
C THR A 247 -10.15 -8.33 5.89
N TYR A 248 -10.10 -9.30 4.97
CA TYR A 248 -9.07 -9.45 3.94
C TYR A 248 -7.63 -9.57 4.51
N LEU A 249 -7.49 -9.88 5.81
CA LEU A 249 -6.21 -10.20 6.46
C LEU A 249 -6.00 -11.72 6.63
N GLN A 250 -6.98 -12.52 6.21
CA GLN A 250 -6.96 -13.98 6.28
C GLN A 250 -5.76 -14.54 5.53
N LYS A 251 -5.19 -15.62 6.05
CA LYS A 251 -4.33 -16.47 5.24
C LYS A 251 -5.20 -17.37 4.39
N ILE A 252 -4.89 -17.48 3.11
CA ILE A 252 -5.57 -18.39 2.19
C ILE A 252 -4.55 -19.38 1.63
N PRO A 253 -4.98 -20.59 1.22
CA PRO A 253 -4.11 -21.50 0.49
C PRO A 253 -3.54 -20.82 -0.76
N LEU A 254 -2.23 -20.96 -0.98
CA LEU A 254 -1.54 -20.40 -2.15
C LEU A 254 -2.19 -20.87 -3.45
N LYS A 255 -2.62 -22.13 -3.47
CA LYS A 255 -3.37 -22.72 -4.58
C LYS A 255 -4.65 -21.95 -4.90
N SER A 256 -5.47 -21.61 -3.90
CA SER A 256 -6.72 -20.87 -4.10
C SER A 256 -6.44 -19.49 -4.71
N PHE A 257 -5.40 -18.81 -4.22
CA PHE A 257 -4.95 -17.54 -4.79
C PHE A 257 -4.52 -17.68 -6.26
N LEU A 258 -3.67 -18.67 -6.58
CA LEU A 258 -3.17 -18.88 -7.94
C LEU A 258 -4.27 -19.29 -8.92
N ASN A 259 -5.22 -20.12 -8.49
CA ASN A 259 -6.41 -20.46 -9.27
C ASN A 259 -7.25 -19.22 -9.59
N SER A 260 -7.46 -18.36 -8.58
CA SER A 260 -8.19 -17.11 -8.78
C SER A 260 -7.46 -16.14 -9.73
N LEU A 261 -6.14 -16.01 -9.57
CA LEU A 261 -5.32 -15.12 -10.40
C LEU A 261 -5.25 -15.55 -11.86
N LEU A 262 -5.19 -16.86 -12.09
CA LEU A 262 -4.96 -17.46 -13.42
C LEU A 262 -6.20 -18.09 -14.01
N ARG A 263 -7.37 -17.98 -13.35
CA ARG A 263 -8.66 -18.52 -13.79
C ARG A 263 -8.61 -19.99 -14.21
N ASP A 264 -7.92 -20.80 -13.40
CA ASP A 264 -7.72 -22.24 -13.63
C ASP A 264 -7.00 -22.61 -14.95
N GLU A 265 -6.28 -21.67 -15.57
CA GLU A 265 -5.57 -21.92 -16.84
C GLU A 265 -4.30 -22.78 -16.69
N ILE A 266 -3.79 -22.97 -15.46
CA ILE A 266 -2.63 -23.86 -15.23
C ILE A 266 -3.09 -25.30 -15.04
N HIS A 267 -2.99 -26.08 -16.12
CA HIS A 267 -3.06 -27.52 -16.04
C HIS A 267 -1.89 -28.09 -15.23
N GLY A 268 -2.21 -28.88 -14.20
CA GLY A 268 -1.20 -29.51 -13.36
C GLY A 268 -0.67 -28.64 -12.22
N LEU A 269 -1.34 -27.52 -11.87
CA LEU A 269 -0.94 -26.67 -10.75
C LEU A 269 -0.71 -27.47 -9.45
N ASN A 270 -1.61 -28.41 -9.12
CA ASN A 270 -1.45 -29.26 -7.92
C ASN A 270 -0.12 -30.00 -7.93
N LYS A 271 0.17 -30.68 -9.04
CA LYS A 271 1.42 -31.42 -9.20
C LYS A 271 2.63 -30.50 -9.13
N LEU A 272 2.55 -29.31 -9.72
CA LEU A 272 3.63 -28.32 -9.63
C LEU A 272 3.89 -27.88 -8.19
N LEU A 273 2.84 -27.62 -7.40
CA LEU A 273 2.97 -27.23 -6.00
C LEU A 273 3.49 -28.38 -5.13
N GLU A 274 3.04 -29.61 -5.39
CA GLU A 274 3.54 -30.85 -4.75
C GLU A 274 5.03 -31.08 -5.09
N ASP A 275 5.41 -30.99 -6.37
CA ASP A 275 6.80 -31.14 -6.84
C ASP A 275 7.73 -30.06 -6.23
N MET A 276 7.17 -28.90 -5.85
CA MET A 276 7.87 -27.81 -5.17
C MET A 276 7.79 -27.87 -3.64
N GLU A 277 7.09 -28.85 -3.06
CA GLU A 277 6.86 -29.00 -1.61
C GLU A 277 6.22 -27.75 -0.96
N ILE A 278 5.28 -27.11 -1.67
CA ILE A 278 4.55 -25.90 -1.23
C ILE A 278 3.03 -26.01 -1.43
N ASP A 279 2.51 -27.22 -1.56
CA ASP A 279 1.08 -27.53 -1.70
C ASP A 279 0.24 -27.06 -0.49
N GLU A 280 0.82 -27.11 0.71
CA GLU A 280 0.21 -26.61 1.95
C GLU A 280 0.60 -25.16 2.29
N ALA A 281 1.24 -24.44 1.34
CA ALA A 281 1.64 -23.06 1.58
C ALA A 281 0.43 -22.12 1.64
N GLU A 282 0.49 -21.15 2.54
CA GLU A 282 -0.51 -20.10 2.66
C GLU A 282 0.06 -18.74 2.25
N ILE A 283 -0.79 -17.88 1.71
CA ILE A 283 -0.49 -16.49 1.37
C ILE A 283 -1.44 -15.55 2.11
N SER A 284 -0.91 -14.41 2.54
CA SER A 284 -1.69 -13.28 3.03
C SER A 284 -1.20 -12.01 2.35
N PHE A 285 -2.11 -11.09 2.06
CA PHE A 285 -1.82 -9.78 1.50
C PHE A 285 -2.48 -8.71 2.37
N ASN A 286 -1.76 -7.62 2.61
CA ASN A 286 -2.26 -6.46 3.36
C ASN A 286 -2.56 -5.30 2.41
N HIS A 287 -1.52 -4.69 1.82
CA HIS A 287 -1.65 -3.52 0.97
C HIS A 287 -0.38 -3.26 0.15
N TRP A 288 -0.54 -2.50 -0.94
CA TRP A 288 0.57 -1.98 -1.72
C TRP A 288 1.19 -0.76 -1.03
N ILE A 289 2.51 -0.61 -1.14
CA ILE A 289 3.24 0.54 -0.59
C ILE A 289 4.02 1.19 -1.72
N THR A 290 3.91 2.50 -1.86
CA THR A 290 4.76 3.30 -2.74
C THR A 290 5.90 3.90 -1.93
N LEU A 291 7.13 3.71 -2.39
CA LEU A 291 8.33 4.31 -1.78
C LEU A 291 8.69 5.58 -2.55
N LEU A 292 8.35 6.73 -1.99
CA LEU A 292 8.81 8.02 -2.49
C LEU A 292 10.27 8.24 -2.06
N ALA A 293 11.20 8.20 -3.01
CA ALA A 293 12.60 8.55 -2.79
C ALA A 293 12.82 10.01 -3.21
N THR A 294 13.10 10.90 -2.25
CA THR A 294 13.53 12.28 -2.52
C THR A 294 15.05 12.36 -2.55
N ASN A 295 15.60 13.24 -3.40
CA ASN A 295 17.04 13.52 -3.46
C ASN A 295 17.48 14.56 -2.41
N GLN A 296 16.60 14.98 -1.51
CA GLN A 296 16.95 15.91 -0.45
C GLN A 296 17.51 15.13 0.72
N ASP A 297 18.78 15.36 1.03
CA ASP A 297 19.34 15.02 2.33
C ASP A 297 18.51 15.77 3.38
N TYR A 298 17.81 15.04 4.24
CA TYR A 298 17.21 15.62 5.43
C TYR A 298 18.34 16.25 6.25
N VAL A 299 18.42 17.58 6.25
CA VAL A 299 19.29 18.32 7.14
C VAL A 299 18.67 18.21 8.53
N GLY A 300 19.14 17.23 9.29
CA GLY A 300 18.93 17.14 10.74
C GLY A 300 19.80 18.14 11.50
#